data_AF-A0A9D6CT91-F1
#
_entry.id   AF-A0A9D6CT91-F1
#
_cell.length_a   1.000
_cell.length_b   1.000
_cell.length_c   1.000
_cell.angle_alpha   90.00
_cell.angle_beta   90.00
_cell.angle_gamma   90.00
#
_symmetry.space_group_name_H-M   'P 1'
#
loop_
_entity.id
_entity.type
_entity.pdbx_description
1 polymer ?
#
loop_
_entity_poly.entity_id
_entity_poly.type
_entity_poly.pdbx_seq_one_letter_code
_entity_poly.pdbx_strand_id
1 'polypeptide(L)'
;MGLGDGDRREVSADLLAERERRLELERKIREIEEQGRRLQQERDEADRLRRIRDGLSERGVRKADLAVRIVRDDVRRGSDGELLVDRDGRTSTLDEYLDRFVAENPEFLPPRIPGGSGATSSTMSGFTSSGVDLDSIRPGMSGEDSRKAWREVARLMGHREI
;
A
#
# COMPACT_ATOMS: atom_id res chain seq x y z
N MET A 1 -11.36 70.92 4.90
CA MET A 1 -11.45 69.79 5.86
C MET A 1 -10.16 69.01 5.75
N GLY A 2 -9.22 69.24 6.68
CA GLY A 2 -7.98 68.46 6.74
C GLY A 2 -8.23 67.21 7.54
N LEU A 3 -7.98 66.04 6.94
CA LEU A 3 -7.96 64.76 7.66
C LEU A 3 -6.92 64.88 8.79
N GLY A 4 -7.38 64.91 10.04
CA GLY A 4 -6.56 65.13 11.21
C GLY A 4 -5.59 63.96 11.42
N ASP A 5 -4.43 64.24 12.00
CA ASP A 5 -3.38 63.22 12.23
C ASP A 5 -3.81 62.03 13.11
N GLY A 6 -4.96 62.10 13.79
CA GLY A 6 -5.58 60.95 14.47
C GLY A 6 -6.18 59.91 13.50
N ASP A 7 -6.90 60.37 12.48
CA ASP A 7 -7.56 59.53 11.47
C ASP A 7 -6.53 58.77 10.62
N ARG A 8 -5.41 59.42 10.30
CA ARG A 8 -4.27 58.75 9.62
C ARG A 8 -3.63 57.66 10.46
N ARG A 9 -3.61 57.78 11.78
CA ARG A 9 -3.03 56.78 12.69
C ARG A 9 -3.94 55.59 12.87
N GLU A 10 -5.24 55.81 12.99
CA GLU A 10 -6.25 54.73 13.04
C GLU A 10 -6.27 53.94 11.72
N VAL A 11 -6.32 54.62 10.58
CA VAL A 11 -6.19 53.97 9.26
C VAL A 11 -4.87 53.19 9.14
N SER A 12 -3.77 53.73 9.68
CA SER A 12 -2.48 53.02 9.67
C SER A 12 -2.49 51.77 10.56
N ALA A 13 -3.15 51.83 11.71
CA ALA A 13 -3.30 50.69 12.62
C ALA A 13 -4.19 49.60 12.02
N ASP A 14 -5.32 49.98 11.41
CA ASP A 14 -6.22 49.05 10.72
C ASP A 14 -5.54 48.36 9.54
N LEU A 15 -4.75 49.11 8.75
CA LEU A 15 -3.96 48.53 7.65
C LEU A 15 -2.88 47.56 8.14
N LEU A 16 -2.31 47.77 9.32
CA LEU A 16 -1.35 46.84 9.93
C LEU A 16 -2.04 45.57 10.42
N ALA A 17 -3.17 45.70 11.12
CA ALA A 17 -3.96 44.56 11.57
C ALA A 17 -4.44 43.70 10.41
N GLU A 18 -4.88 44.33 9.31
CA GLU A 18 -5.30 43.61 8.10
C GLU A 18 -4.12 42.90 7.42
N ARG A 19 -2.94 43.53 7.38
CA ARG A 19 -1.72 42.88 6.87
C ARG A 19 -1.32 41.68 7.72
N GLU A 20 -1.34 41.79 9.04
CA GLU A 20 -1.02 40.68 9.94
C GLU A 20 -1.98 39.51 9.76
N ARG A 21 -3.29 39.80 9.72
CA ARG A 21 -4.33 38.80 9.49
C ARG A 21 -4.16 38.11 8.14
N ARG A 22 -3.88 38.88 7.08
CA ARG A 22 -3.61 38.32 5.75
C ARG A 22 -2.37 37.42 5.74
N LEU A 23 -1.28 37.84 6.38
CA LEU A 23 -0.05 37.04 6.48
C LEU A 23 -0.25 35.75 7.29
N GLU A 24 -1.10 35.77 8.31
CA GLU A 24 -1.47 34.57 9.06
C GLU A 24 -2.27 33.59 8.19
N LEU A 25 -3.25 34.10 7.44
CA LEU A 25 -4.05 33.30 6.52
C LEU A 25 -3.19 32.72 5.38
N GLU A 26 -2.29 33.52 4.80
CA GLU A 26 -1.36 33.04 3.76
C GLU A 26 -0.38 31.98 4.28
N ARG A 27 -0.03 32.01 5.57
CA ARG A 27 0.76 30.94 6.21
C ARG A 27 -0.07 29.68 6.38
N LYS A 28 -1.30 29.79 6.88
CA LYS A 28 -2.23 28.67 7.05
C LYS A 28 -2.57 28.01 5.71
N ILE A 29 -2.78 28.80 4.65
CA ILE A 29 -3.05 28.28 3.30
C ILE A 29 -1.85 27.46 2.81
N ARG A 30 -0.63 28.00 2.91
CA ARG A 30 0.58 27.26 2.51
C ARG A 30 0.74 25.96 3.28
N GLU A 31 0.51 25.98 4.59
CA GLU A 31 0.57 24.78 5.42
C GLU A 31 -0.44 23.72 4.97
N ILE A 32 -1.70 24.11 4.73
CA ILE A 32 -2.76 23.20 4.25
C ILE A 32 -2.42 22.66 2.86
N GLU A 33 -1.91 23.49 1.95
CA GLU A 33 -1.51 23.06 0.61
C GLU A 33 -0.36 22.05 0.66
N GLU A 34 0.63 22.28 1.51
CA GLU A 34 1.75 21.34 1.72
C GLU A 34 1.26 20.02 2.32
N GLN A 35 0.38 20.07 3.31
CA GLN A 35 -0.24 18.88 3.90
C GLN A 35 -1.07 18.12 2.86
N GLY A 36 -1.86 18.83 2.06
CA GLY A 36 -2.65 18.24 0.98
C GLY A 36 -1.80 17.55 -0.06
N ARG A 37 -0.68 18.17 -0.49
CA ARG A 37 0.27 17.55 -1.43
C ARG A 37 0.91 16.29 -0.86
N ARG A 38 1.31 16.28 0.41
CA ARG A 38 1.89 15.09 1.06
C ARG A 38 0.89 13.95 1.13
N LEU A 39 -0.33 14.23 1.59
CA LEU A 39 -1.39 13.23 1.65
C LEU A 39 -1.74 12.68 0.25
N GLN A 40 -1.78 13.55 -0.76
CA GLN A 40 -2.04 13.12 -2.13
C GLN A 40 -0.93 12.20 -2.65
N GLN A 41 0.34 12.54 -2.42
CA GLN A 41 1.48 11.71 -2.81
C GLN A 41 1.47 10.34 -2.13
N GLU A 42 1.16 10.28 -0.83
CA GLU A 42 1.04 9.02 -0.09
C GLU A 42 -0.08 8.14 -0.62
N ARG A 43 -1.23 8.73 -0.95
CA ARG A 43 -2.35 8.01 -1.55
C ARG A 43 -2.01 7.48 -2.94
N ASP A 44 -1.40 8.31 -3.78
CA ASP A 44 -1.00 7.91 -5.13
C ASP A 44 0.05 6.79 -5.11
N GLU A 45 0.97 6.83 -4.16
CA GLU A 45 1.96 5.77 -3.94
C GLU A 45 1.29 4.46 -3.47
N ALA A 46 0.39 4.54 -2.48
CA ALA A 46 -0.34 3.38 -1.99
C ALA A 46 -1.17 2.72 -3.10
N ASP A 47 -1.88 3.52 -3.90
CA ASP A 47 -2.66 3.05 -5.04
C ASP A 47 -1.76 2.43 -6.12
N ARG A 48 -0.59 3.01 -6.39
CA ARG A 48 0.39 2.46 -7.33
C ARG A 48 0.87 1.08 -6.88
N LEU A 49 1.31 0.97 -5.62
CA LEU A 49 1.82 -0.28 -5.07
C LEU A 49 0.74 -1.37 -5.05
N ARG A 50 -0.50 -1.00 -4.72
CA ARG A 50 -1.65 -1.91 -4.76
C ARG A 50 -1.86 -2.45 -6.18
N ARG A 51 -1.94 -1.58 -7.20
CA ARG A 51 -2.14 -2.01 -8.59
C ARG A 51 -1.02 -2.93 -9.09
N ILE A 52 0.24 -2.62 -8.75
CA ILE A 52 1.38 -3.48 -9.11
C ILE A 52 1.24 -4.85 -8.43
N ARG A 53 0.91 -4.89 -7.14
CA ARG A 53 0.73 -6.14 -6.39
C ARG A 53 -0.42 -6.98 -6.95
N ASP A 54 -1.56 -6.36 -7.24
CA ASP A 54 -2.73 -7.02 -7.79
C ASP A 54 -2.38 -7.63 -9.17
N GLY A 55 -1.76 -6.86 -10.06
CA GLY A 55 -1.35 -7.33 -11.39
C GLY A 55 -0.29 -8.45 -11.36
N LEU A 56 0.64 -8.44 -10.39
CA LEU A 56 1.59 -9.54 -10.18
C LEU A 56 0.91 -10.81 -9.65
N SER A 57 -0.07 -10.64 -8.76
CA SER A 57 -0.81 -11.76 -8.14
C SER A 57 -1.69 -12.47 -9.17
N GLU A 58 -2.35 -11.71 -10.05
CA GLU A 58 -3.12 -12.23 -11.19
C GLU A 58 -2.27 -13.08 -12.14
N ARG A 59 -0.99 -12.73 -12.28
CA ARG A 59 0.00 -13.48 -13.09
C ARG A 59 0.61 -14.67 -12.35
N GLY A 60 0.19 -14.94 -11.12
CA GLY A 60 0.59 -16.11 -10.34
C GLY A 60 1.95 -15.97 -9.64
N VAL A 61 2.45 -14.75 -9.46
CA VAL A 61 3.74 -14.51 -8.77
C VAL A 61 3.62 -14.88 -7.29
N ARG A 62 4.44 -15.83 -6.83
CA ARG A 62 4.46 -16.30 -5.42
C ARG A 62 5.11 -15.31 -4.46
N LYS A 63 6.13 -14.57 -4.93
CA LYS A 63 6.90 -13.62 -4.11
C LYS A 63 6.54 -12.18 -4.49
N ALA A 64 5.25 -11.84 -4.36
CA ALA A 64 4.72 -10.55 -4.79
C ALA A 64 5.47 -9.38 -4.16
N ASP A 65 5.80 -9.41 -2.87
CA ASP A 65 6.51 -8.31 -2.20
C ASP A 65 7.97 -8.11 -2.67
N LEU A 66 8.62 -9.17 -3.17
CA LEU A 66 9.94 -9.03 -3.79
C LEU A 66 9.81 -8.45 -5.21
N ALA A 67 8.85 -8.94 -5.99
CA ALA A 67 8.59 -8.44 -7.32
C ALA A 67 8.14 -6.97 -7.31
N VAL A 68 7.24 -6.56 -6.40
CA VAL A 68 6.84 -5.16 -6.22
C VAL A 68 8.05 -4.27 -5.96
N ARG A 69 9.01 -4.69 -5.13
CA ARG A 69 10.22 -3.89 -4.86
C ARG A 69 11.08 -3.68 -6.10
N ILE A 70 11.14 -4.66 -7.00
CA ILE A 70 11.91 -4.56 -8.25
C ILE A 70 11.19 -3.66 -9.24
N VAL A 71 9.87 -3.80 -9.34
CA VAL A 71 9.06 -3.12 -10.36
C VAL A 71 8.71 -1.68 -9.99
N ARG A 72 8.54 -1.35 -8.70
CA ARG A 72 7.97 -0.04 -8.29
C ARG A 72 8.72 1.16 -8.87
N ASP A 73 10.03 1.06 -9.03
CA ASP A 73 10.89 2.19 -9.38
C ASP A 73 10.75 2.56 -10.87
N ASP A 74 10.36 1.58 -11.70
CA ASP A 74 10.10 1.75 -13.14
C ASP A 74 8.69 2.30 -13.41
N VAL A 75 7.73 2.09 -12.49
CA VAL A 75 6.32 2.45 -12.67
C VAL A 75 6.08 3.90 -12.26
N ARG A 76 5.54 4.69 -13.19
CA ARG A 76 5.14 6.10 -13.00
C ARG A 76 3.66 6.28 -13.29
N ARG A 77 3.06 7.30 -12.68
CA ARG A 77 1.70 7.74 -13.05
C ARG A 77 1.81 8.71 -14.23
N GLY A 78 1.17 8.38 -15.35
CA GLY A 78 1.06 9.23 -16.53
C GLY A 78 0.13 10.44 -16.29
N SER A 79 0.11 11.36 -17.26
CA SER A 79 -0.75 12.56 -17.24
C SER A 79 -2.23 12.22 -17.10
N ASP A 80 -2.63 11.08 -17.66
CA ASP A 80 -4.02 10.66 -17.77
C ASP A 80 -4.46 9.81 -16.56
N GLY A 81 -3.57 9.64 -15.58
CA GLY A 81 -3.80 8.85 -14.36
C GLY A 81 -3.57 7.34 -14.54
N GLU A 82 -3.19 6.89 -15.73
CA GLU A 82 -2.76 5.52 -15.98
C GLU A 82 -1.35 5.26 -15.44
N LEU A 83 -1.05 3.99 -15.15
CA LEU A 83 0.29 3.58 -14.73
C LEU A 83 1.09 3.18 -15.97
N LEU A 84 2.15 3.94 -16.22
CA LEU A 84 3.05 3.76 -17.33
C LEU A 84 4.41 3.31 -16.81
N VAL A 85 5.09 2.50 -17.60
CA VAL A 85 6.44 2.03 -17.29
C VAL A 85 7.36 2.53 -18.39
N ASP A 86 8.35 3.33 -17.99
CA ASP A 86 9.42 3.79 -18.88
C ASP A 86 10.69 3.03 -18.52
N ARG A 87 11.08 2.11 -19.38
CA ARG A 87 12.31 1.33 -19.24
C ARG A 87 13.00 1.25 -20.59
N ASP A 88 14.29 1.57 -20.60
CA ASP A 88 15.13 1.57 -21.80
C ASP A 88 14.59 2.45 -22.95
N GLY A 89 13.91 3.54 -22.62
CA GLY A 89 13.32 4.47 -23.60
C GLY A 89 12.06 3.92 -24.28
N ARG A 90 11.48 2.85 -23.75
CA ARG A 90 10.20 2.30 -24.20
C ARG A 90 9.14 2.54 -23.13
N THR A 91 8.16 3.35 -23.47
CA THR A 91 6.94 3.48 -22.68
C THR A 91 6.02 2.29 -22.96
N SER A 92 5.63 1.56 -21.92
CA SER A 92 4.66 0.47 -21.98
C SER A 92 3.62 0.62 -20.89
N THR A 93 2.46 0.00 -21.08
CA THR A 93 1.45 -0.07 -20.01
C THR A 93 1.95 -0.97 -18.88
N LEU A 94 1.37 -0.82 -17.68
CA LEU A 94 1.69 -1.68 -16.54
C LEU A 94 1.48 -3.17 -16.88
N ASP A 95 0.37 -3.52 -17.52
CA ASP A 95 0.06 -4.91 -17.85
C ASP A 95 1.09 -5.54 -18.80
N GLU A 96 1.40 -4.88 -19.91
CA GLU A 96 2.41 -5.34 -20.87
C GLU A 96 3.78 -5.51 -20.22
N TYR A 97 4.15 -4.58 -19.33
CA TYR A 97 5.39 -4.66 -18.59
C TYR A 97 5.39 -5.86 -17.63
N LEU A 98 4.30 -6.08 -16.87
CA LEU A 98 4.21 -7.19 -15.92
C LEU A 98 4.21 -8.56 -16.61
N ASP A 99 3.59 -8.68 -17.79
CA ASP A 99 3.64 -9.90 -18.60
C ASP A 99 5.06 -10.22 -19.05
N ARG A 100 5.78 -9.21 -19.55
CA ARG A 100 7.20 -9.34 -19.89
C ARG A 100 8.05 -9.68 -18.68
N PHE A 101 7.83 -9.02 -17.55
CA PHE A 101 8.56 -9.26 -16.30
C PHE A 101 8.42 -10.71 -15.85
N VAL A 102 7.21 -11.28 -15.87
CA VAL A 102 6.96 -12.66 -15.47
C VAL A 102 7.58 -13.66 -16.46
N ALA A 103 7.58 -13.35 -17.76
CA ALA A 103 8.22 -14.18 -18.78
C ALA A 103 9.76 -14.20 -18.65
N GLU A 104 10.36 -13.05 -18.31
CA GLU A 104 11.81 -12.92 -18.10
C GLU A 104 12.28 -13.50 -16.76
N ASN A 105 11.38 -13.58 -15.77
CA ASN A 105 11.70 -13.98 -14.40
C ASN A 105 10.79 -15.13 -13.92
N PRO A 106 10.91 -16.35 -14.50
CA PRO A 106 10.07 -17.49 -14.13
C PRO A 106 10.30 -17.99 -12.69
N GLU A 107 11.38 -17.58 -12.02
CA GLU A 107 11.65 -17.89 -10.61
C GLU A 107 10.62 -17.30 -9.64
N PHE A 108 9.86 -16.31 -10.09
CA PHE A 108 8.74 -15.74 -9.34
C PHE A 108 7.48 -16.61 -9.42
N LEU A 109 7.41 -17.51 -10.39
CA LEU A 109 6.28 -18.42 -10.60
C LEU A 109 6.42 -19.70 -9.78
N PRO A 110 5.30 -20.41 -9.51
CA PRO A 110 5.33 -21.76 -8.98
C PRO A 110 6.16 -22.68 -9.89
N PRO A 111 6.96 -23.60 -9.32
CA PRO A 111 7.61 -24.64 -10.10
C PRO A 111 6.56 -25.40 -10.91
N ARG A 112 6.63 -25.29 -12.24
CA ARG A 112 5.82 -26.11 -13.15
C ARG A 112 6.52 -27.44 -13.29
N ILE A 113 6.16 -28.43 -12.46
CA ILE A 113 6.72 -29.78 -12.55
C ILE A 113 6.22 -30.39 -13.87
N PRO A 114 7.07 -30.55 -14.90
CA PRO A 114 6.66 -31.15 -16.15
C PRO A 114 6.81 -32.66 -15.99
N GLY A 115 5.74 -33.34 -15.57
CA GLY A 115 5.68 -34.81 -15.57
C GLY A 115 5.08 -35.41 -14.31
N GLY A 116 3.95 -36.10 -14.47
CA GLY A 116 3.40 -36.99 -13.45
C GLY A 116 1.90 -37.17 -13.54
N SER A 117 1.45 -38.05 -14.42
CA SER A 117 0.11 -38.64 -14.33
C SER A 117 -0.06 -39.30 -12.96
N GLY A 118 -1.13 -38.95 -12.25
CA GLY A 118 -1.70 -39.77 -11.19
C GLY A 118 -0.88 -39.92 -9.91
N ALA A 119 -0.79 -38.87 -9.08
CA ALA A 119 -0.73 -39.04 -7.64
C ALA A 119 -1.26 -37.77 -6.97
N THR A 120 -2.14 -37.96 -6.00
CA THR A 120 -2.85 -36.97 -5.21
C THR A 120 -1.98 -35.76 -4.83
N SER A 121 -2.45 -34.55 -5.10
CA SER A 121 -1.85 -33.30 -4.59
C SER A 121 -2.03 -33.23 -3.08
N SER A 122 -1.15 -33.90 -2.35
CA SER A 122 -0.93 -33.69 -0.92
C SER A 122 -0.46 -32.26 -0.73
N THR A 123 -1.37 -31.41 -0.26
CA THR A 123 -1.14 -30.31 0.69
C THR A 123 0.16 -29.54 0.51
N MET A 124 0.15 -28.55 -0.39
CA MET A 124 0.99 -27.35 -0.24
C MET A 124 0.26 -26.35 0.67
N SER A 125 0.10 -26.73 1.93
CA SER A 125 -0.14 -25.79 3.03
C SER A 125 1.21 -25.27 3.47
N GLY A 126 1.47 -23.97 3.29
CA GLY A 126 2.63 -23.34 3.94
C GLY A 126 3.17 -22.12 3.23
N PHE A 127 2.36 -21.07 3.07
CA PHE A 127 2.74 -19.69 3.37
C PHE A 127 1.50 -18.78 3.29
N THR A 128 0.45 -19.14 4.03
CA THR A 128 -0.56 -18.15 4.40
C THR A 128 -0.01 -17.44 5.61
N SER A 129 0.06 -16.12 5.52
CA SER A 129 0.20 -15.23 6.66
C SER A 129 -0.62 -15.73 7.85
N SER A 130 -0.09 -15.55 9.04
CA SER A 130 -0.74 -15.77 10.33
C SER A 130 -1.92 -14.81 10.53
N GLY A 131 -2.92 -14.87 9.66
CA GLY A 131 -4.23 -14.30 9.87
C GLY A 131 -5.10 -15.39 10.46
N VAL A 132 -5.37 -15.29 11.76
CA VAL A 132 -6.47 -16.04 12.38
C VAL A 132 -7.74 -15.69 11.59
N ASP A 133 -8.42 -16.69 11.05
CA ASP A 133 -9.68 -16.50 10.36
C ASP A 133 -10.78 -16.19 11.40
N LEU A 134 -11.02 -14.90 11.60
CA LEU A 134 -11.90 -14.37 12.64
C LEU A 134 -13.38 -14.73 12.42
N ASP A 135 -13.76 -15.22 11.24
CA ASP A 135 -15.13 -15.70 10.95
C ASP A 135 -15.42 -17.08 11.54
N SER A 136 -14.36 -17.83 11.87
CA SER A 136 -14.44 -19.18 12.46
C SER A 136 -14.72 -19.19 13.97
N ILE A 137 -14.65 -18.03 14.64
CA ILE A 137 -14.94 -17.90 16.07
C ILE A 137 -16.44 -17.62 16.26
N ARG A 138 -17.29 -18.59 15.91
CA ARG A 138 -18.71 -18.58 16.31
C ARG A 138 -18.96 -19.56 17.45
N PRO A 139 -19.88 -19.25 18.39
CA PRO A 139 -20.28 -20.17 19.45
C PRO A 139 -20.98 -21.40 18.83
N GLY A 140 -20.25 -22.50 18.73
CA GLY A 140 -20.67 -23.72 18.04
C GLY A 140 -19.47 -24.46 17.44
N MET A 141 -18.44 -24.75 18.25
CA MET A 141 -17.28 -25.54 17.82
C MET A 141 -17.70 -26.99 17.53
N SER A 142 -17.26 -27.55 16.40
CA SER A 142 -17.23 -29.01 16.24
C SER A 142 -16.29 -29.58 17.30
N GLY A 143 -16.69 -30.67 17.96
CA GLY A 143 -15.92 -31.26 19.07
C GLY A 143 -14.49 -31.71 18.69
N GLU A 144 -14.13 -31.67 17.41
CA GLU A 144 -12.80 -31.99 16.90
C GLU A 144 -11.85 -30.79 16.94
N ASP A 145 -12.36 -29.57 16.69
CA ASP A 145 -11.58 -28.33 16.70
C ASP A 145 -11.18 -27.93 18.12
N SER A 146 -12.09 -28.11 19.09
CA SER A 146 -11.77 -27.93 20.51
C SER A 146 -10.66 -28.90 20.95
N ARG A 147 -10.68 -30.16 20.50
CA ARG A 147 -9.62 -31.15 20.84
C ARG A 147 -8.29 -30.80 20.20
N LYS A 148 -8.29 -30.14 19.03
CA LYS A 148 -7.08 -29.66 18.38
C LYS A 148 -6.48 -28.46 19.13
N ALA A 149 -7.33 -27.51 19.53
CA ALA A 149 -6.94 -26.38 20.37
C ALA A 149 -6.41 -26.84 21.75
N TRP A 150 -7.05 -27.80 22.41
CA TRP A 150 -6.59 -28.35 23.68
C TRP A 150 -5.27 -29.12 23.56
N ARG A 151 -5.03 -29.83 22.44
CA ARG A 151 -3.73 -30.47 22.17
C ARG A 151 -2.61 -29.45 22.00
N GLU A 152 -2.89 -28.31 21.38
CA GLU A 152 -1.91 -27.25 21.16
C GLU A 152 -1.58 -26.51 22.47
N VAL A 153 -2.58 -26.26 23.31
CA VAL A 153 -2.40 -25.71 24.68
C VAL A 153 -1.63 -26.69 25.59
N ALA A 154 -1.96 -27.98 25.55
CA ALA A 154 -1.23 -29.00 26.33
C ALA A 154 0.24 -29.13 25.90
N ARG A 155 0.52 -28.98 24.60
CA ARG A 155 1.89 -28.99 24.06
C ARG A 155 2.70 -27.76 24.51
N LEU A 156 2.06 -26.59 24.60
CA LEU A 156 2.67 -25.36 25.11
C LEU A 156 2.92 -25.41 26.62
N MET A 157 2.04 -26.03 27.40
CA MET A 157 2.23 -26.19 28.85
C MET A 157 3.25 -27.28 29.22
N GLY A 158 3.34 -28.37 28.45
CA GLY A 158 4.35 -29.41 28.66
C GLY A 158 5.78 -28.99 28.28
N HIS A 159 5.97 -27.78 27.75
CA HIS A 159 7.27 -27.25 27.33
C HIS A 159 7.71 -26.06 28.20
N ARG A 160 7.43 -26.13 29.51
CA ARG A 160 7.89 -25.17 30.51
C ARG A 160 8.44 -25.87 31.77
N GLU A 161 9.42 -26.75 31.55
CA GLU A 161 10.60 -26.92 32.42
C GLU A 161 11.76 -26.42 31.52
N ILE A 162 12.54 -25.40 31.89
CA ILE A 162 13.45 -25.27 33.04
C ILE A 162 13.52 -23.78 33.43
#